data_AF-A0A0X3BJ36-F1
#
_entry.id   AF-A0A0X3BJ36-F1
#
_cell.length_a   1.000
_cell.length_b   1.000
_cell.length_c   1.000
_cell.angle_alpha   90.00
_cell.angle_beta   90.00
_cell.angle_gamma   90.00
#
_symmetry.space_group_name_H-M   'P 1'
#
loop_
_entity.id
_entity.type
_entity.pdbx_description
1 polymer ?
#
loop_
_entity_poly.entity_id
_entity_poly.type
_entity_poly.pdbx_seq_one_letter_code
_entity_poly.pdbx_strand_id
1 'polypeptide(L)'
;MTIASAEATAVNLTGWTITDEGMRNTYTFPVFTLVPGTNVTLHSGAGNDTATDLYWGRGGVPVWNNDGDIATLSDPDGRVASTLER
;
A
#
# COMPACT_ATOMS: atom_id res chain seq x y z
N MET A 1 -5.16 -4.62 3.15
CA MET A 1 -4.84 -3.38 3.89
C MET A 1 -5.61 -2.24 3.25
N THR A 2 -6.17 -1.31 4.02
CA THR A 2 -6.84 -0.12 3.49
C THR A 2 -5.92 1.09 3.64
N ILE A 3 -5.74 1.82 2.55
CA ILE A 3 -4.98 3.08 2.45
C ILE A 3 -6.01 4.18 2.23
N ALA A 4 -6.06 5.16 3.13
CA ALA A 4 -6.96 6.30 3.02
C ALA A 4 -6.17 7.57 2.79
N SER A 5 -6.70 8.48 1.97
CA SER A 5 -6.15 9.83 1.88
C SER A 5 -6.54 10.61 3.14
N ALA A 6 -5.56 11.05 3.94
CA ALA A 6 -5.79 12.04 4.99
C ALA A 6 -5.83 13.47 4.44
N GLU A 7 -5.30 13.68 3.24
CA GLU A 7 -5.14 14.98 2.60
C GLU A 7 -6.40 15.39 1.83
N ALA A 8 -6.68 16.69 1.79
CA ALA A 8 -7.76 17.27 0.98
C ALA A 8 -7.44 17.34 -0.52
N THR A 9 -6.25 16.89 -0.93
CA THR A 9 -5.76 16.93 -2.31
C THR A 9 -5.32 15.56 -2.79
N ALA A 10 -5.33 15.35 -4.11
CA ALA A 10 -4.91 14.09 -4.70
C ALA A 10 -3.42 13.86 -4.49
N VAL A 11 -3.07 12.66 -4.07
CA VAL A 11 -1.67 12.25 -3.82
C VAL A 11 -1.22 11.32 -4.93
N ASN A 12 -0.17 11.71 -5.65
CA ASN A 12 0.46 10.83 -6.63
C ASN A 12 1.35 9.82 -5.90
N LEU A 13 0.95 8.55 -5.91
CA LEU A 13 1.67 7.45 -5.26
C LEU A 13 2.55 6.69 -6.26
N THR A 14 2.73 7.17 -7.49
CA THR A 14 3.56 6.49 -8.48
C THR A 14 4.97 6.27 -7.95
N GLY A 15 5.42 5.01 -7.91
CA GLY A 15 6.75 4.64 -7.43
C GLY A 15 6.91 4.64 -5.91
N TRP A 16 5.86 4.96 -5.15
CA TRP A 16 5.87 4.80 -3.70
C TRP A 16 5.91 3.32 -3.35
N THR A 17 6.26 3.01 -2.10
CA THR A 17 6.34 1.63 -1.64
C THR A 17 5.58 1.39 -0.34
N ILE A 18 4.89 0.25 -0.26
CA ILE A 18 4.45 -0.31 1.02
C ILE A 18 5.35 -1.47 1.37
N THR A 19 5.87 -1.43 2.59
CA THR A 19 6.77 -2.44 3.12
C THR A 19 6.21 -3.01 4.42
N ASP A 20 6.21 -4.33 4.52
CA ASP A 20 5.81 -5.09 5.70
C ASP A 20 6.98 -5.29 6.69
N GLU A 21 6.68 -5.69 7.93
CA GLU A 21 7.65 -5.81 9.03
C GLU A 21 8.88 -6.64 8.59
N GLY A 22 10.07 -6.03 8.72
CA GLY A 22 11.34 -6.65 8.35
C GLY A 22 11.73 -6.52 6.88
N MET A 23 11.09 -5.65 6.09
CA MET A 23 11.45 -5.35 4.69
C MET A 23 11.34 -6.52 3.71
N ARG A 24 10.78 -7.65 4.12
CA ARG A 24 10.71 -8.87 3.31
C ARG A 24 9.78 -8.73 2.10
N ASN A 25 8.72 -7.95 2.27
CA ASN A 25 7.70 -7.76 1.25
C ASN A 25 7.59 -6.27 0.96
N THR A 26 8.00 -5.87 -0.26
CA THR A 26 7.79 -4.51 -0.77
C THR A 26 6.88 -4.52 -1.99
N TYR A 27 5.80 -3.74 -1.91
CA TYR A 27 4.91 -3.44 -3.04
C TYR A 27 5.27 -2.05 -3.56
N THR A 28 5.55 -1.95 -4.85
CA THR A 28 5.73 -0.65 -5.51
C THR A 28 4.45 -0.30 -6.24
N PHE A 29 3.91 0.88 -5.97
CA PHE A 29 2.73 1.35 -6.67
C PHE A 29 3.04 1.59 -8.15
N PRO A 30 2.17 1.12 -9.06
CA PRO A 30 2.24 1.50 -10.47
C PRO A 30 1.88 2.98 -10.63
N VAL A 31 1.64 3.43 -11.87
CA VAL A 31 1.07 4.77 -12.09
C VAL A 31 -0.27 4.85 -11.38
N PHE A 32 -0.29 5.55 -10.24
CA PHE A 32 -1.43 5.55 -9.33
C PHE A 32 -1.58 6.91 -8.64
N THR A 33 -2.83 7.38 -8.56
CA THR A 33 -3.19 8.61 -7.87
C THR A 33 -4.31 8.32 -6.89
N LEU A 34 -4.04 8.57 -5.61
CA LEU A 34 -5.04 8.46 -4.56
C LEU A 34 -5.86 9.75 -4.55
N VAL A 35 -7.14 9.62 -4.90
CA VAL A 35 -8.10 10.73 -4.92
C VAL A 35 -8.49 11.08 -3.48
N PRO A 36 -8.65 12.37 -3.13
CA PRO A 36 -9.06 12.75 -1.79
C PRO A 36 -10.45 12.22 -1.47
N GLY A 37 -10.63 11.73 -0.23
CA GLY A 37 -11.88 11.17 0.26
C GLY A 37 -12.18 9.76 -0.25
N THR A 38 -11.24 9.11 -0.95
CA THR A 38 -11.37 7.71 -1.34
C THR A 38 -10.46 6.80 -0.52
N ASN A 39 -10.88 5.54 -0.43
CA ASN A 39 -10.11 4.48 0.19
C ASN A 39 -9.66 3.52 -0.91
N VAL A 40 -8.41 3.09 -0.82
CA VAL A 40 -7.82 2.11 -1.71
C VAL A 40 -7.43 0.90 -0.90
N THR A 41 -7.83 -0.28 -1.34
CA THR A 41 -7.50 -1.53 -0.68
C THR A 41 -6.36 -2.20 -1.43
N LEU A 42 -5.23 -2.39 -0.76
CA LEU A 42 -4.15 -3.25 -1.24
C LEU A 42 -4.39 -4.68 -0.76
N HIS A 43 -4.63 -5.56 -1.72
CA HIS A 43 -4.78 -7.00 -1.56
C HIS A 43 -3.43 -7.67 -1.79
N SER A 44 -3.02 -8.56 -0.89
CA SER A 44 -1.80 -9.34 -1.07
C SER A 44 -1.92 -10.40 -2.17
N GLY A 45 -3.13 -10.91 -2.41
CA GLY A 45 -3.40 -11.94 -3.39
C GLY A 45 -3.36 -11.46 -4.85
N ALA A 46 -3.68 -12.39 -5.75
CA ALA A 46 -3.84 -12.11 -7.17
C ALA A 46 -5.20 -11.47 -7.47
N GLY A 47 -5.20 -10.59 -8.48
CA GLY A 47 -6.37 -9.90 -8.99
C GLY A 47 -5.95 -8.84 -9.98
N ASN A 48 -6.91 -8.03 -10.42
CA ASN A 48 -6.68 -6.96 -11.37
C ASN A 48 -6.80 -5.60 -10.68
N ASP A 49 -5.80 -4.75 -10.88
CA ASP A 49 -5.80 -3.40 -10.34
C ASP A 49 -6.99 -2.59 -10.88
N THR A 50 -7.63 -1.87 -9.98
CA THR A 50 -8.69 -0.89 -10.25
C THR A 50 -8.33 0.44 -9.58
N ALA A 51 -9.20 1.44 -9.70
CA ALA A 51 -9.03 2.71 -9.01
C ALA A 51 -9.04 2.60 -7.47
N THR A 52 -9.68 1.55 -6.92
CA THR A 52 -9.87 1.37 -5.47
C THR A 52 -9.29 0.06 -4.94
N ASP A 53 -8.88 -0.85 -5.80
CA ASP A 53 -8.41 -2.17 -5.42
C ASP A 53 -7.12 -2.47 -6.16
N LEU A 54 -6.03 -2.58 -5.40
CA LEU A 54 -4.71 -2.93 -5.93
C LEU A 54 -4.38 -4.35 -5.50
N TYR A 55 -3.72 -5.10 -6.37
CA TYR A 55 -3.39 -6.50 -6.16
C TYR A 55 -1.89 -6.71 -6.33
N TRP A 56 -1.27 -7.22 -5.27
CA TRP A 56 0.16 -7.51 -5.28
C TRP A 56 0.50 -8.78 -6.09
N GLY A 57 -0.48 -9.63 -6.39
CA GLY A 57 -0.21 -10.83 -7.18
C GLY A 57 0.56 -11.92 -6.44
N ARG A 58 0.74 -11.80 -5.11
CA ARG A 58 1.43 -12.83 -4.32
C ARG A 58 0.48 -13.99 -4.05
N GLY A 59 0.59 -15.03 -4.87
CA GLY A 59 -0.13 -16.28 -4.69
C GLY A 59 0.38 -17.05 -3.47
N GLY A 60 -0.45 -17.19 -2.44
CA GLY A 60 -0.29 -18.21 -1.39
C GLY A 60 0.66 -17.90 -0.23
N VAL A 61 1.31 -16.74 -0.18
CA VAL A 61 2.11 -16.32 0.98
C VAL A 61 1.29 -15.31 1.79
N PRO A 62 1.01 -15.56 3.08
CA PRO A 62 0.47 -14.52 3.95
C PRO A 62 1.51 -13.40 4.03
N VAL A 63 1.25 -12.31 3.31
CA VAL A 63 2.06 -11.08 3.36
C VAL A 63 1.79 -10.32 4.66
N TRP A 64 0.66 -10.61 5.30
CA TRP A 64 0.26 -10.07 6.59
C TRP A 64 0.13 -11.27 7.53
N ASN A 65 1.12 -11.47 8.40
CA ASN A 65 1.12 -12.50 9.41
C ASN A 65 0.42 -12.09 10.72
N ASN A 66 -0.53 -11.16 10.69
CA ASN A 66 -1.65 -11.07 11.66
C ASN A 66 -1.26 -11.01 13.16
N ASP A 67 -0.02 -10.65 13.48
CA ASP A 67 0.52 -10.57 14.84
C ASP A 67 1.45 -9.36 14.93
N GLY A 68 0.87 -8.15 14.91
CA GLY A 68 1.61 -6.89 15.11
C GLY A 68 2.22 -6.24 13.87
N ASP A 69 1.84 -6.66 12.66
CA ASP A 69 2.44 -6.17 11.41
C ASP A 69 2.26 -4.64 11.22
N ILE A 70 3.38 -3.93 11.03
CA ILE A 70 3.43 -2.51 10.70
C ILE A 70 3.63 -2.37 9.18
N ALA A 71 2.63 -1.80 8.50
CA ALA A 71 2.79 -1.41 7.10
C ALA A 71 3.41 -0.02 7.01
N THR A 72 4.57 0.10 6.38
CA THR A 72 5.24 1.39 6.17
C THR A 72 5.05 1.86 4.74
N LEU A 73 4.40 3.00 4.55
CA LEU A 73 4.28 3.69 3.26
C LEU A 73 5.42 4.69 3.13
N SER A 74 6.23 4.56 2.07
CA SER A 74 7.35 5.46 1.79
C SER A 74 7.25 6.06 0.40
N ASP A 75 7.71 7.31 0.27
CA ASP A 75 7.86 7.99 -1.01
C ASP A 75 9.03 7.41 -1.84
N PRO A 76 9.21 7.82 -3.12
CA PRO A 76 10.28 7.30 -3.97
C PRO A 76 11.70 7.68 -3.48
N ASP A 77 11.83 8.68 -2.62
CA ASP A 77 13.10 9.06 -1.98
C ASP A 77 13.37 8.24 -0.70
N GLY A 78 12.45 7.34 -0.32
CA GLY A 78 12.54 6.50 0.86
C GLY A 78 12.09 7.19 2.15
N ARG A 79 11.42 8.34 2.08
CA ARG A 79 10.85 8.99 3.27
C ARG A 79 9.55 8.32 3.65
N VAL A 80 9.42 7.97 4.92
CA VAL A 80 8.19 7.41 5.48
C VAL A 80 7.12 8.49 5.51
N ALA A 81 6.03 8.27 4.79
CA ALA A 81 4.87 9.13 4.76
C ALA A 81 3.81 8.69 5.78
N SER A 82 3.68 7.39 6.03
CA SER A 82 2.72 6.85 7.00
C SER A 82 3.12 5.45 7.46
N THR A 83 2.72 5.09 8.68
CA THR A 83 2.80 3.74 9.22
C THR A 83 1.41 3.33 9.67
N LEU A 84 0.94 2.17 9.20
CA LEU A 84 -0.31 1.59 9.63
C LEU A 84 -0.03 0.34 10.45
N GLU A 85 -0.28 0.43 11.74
CA GLU A 85 -0.36 -0.72 12.65
C GLU A 85 -1.80 -1.27 12.58
N ARG A 86 -1.96 -2.59 12.48
CA ARG A 86 -3.29 -3.21 12.43
C ARG A 86 -3.76 -3.71 13.79
#